data_AF-A0AAD7DX19-F1
#
_entry.id   AF-A0AAD7DX19-F1
#
_cell.length_a   1.000
_cell.length_b   1.000
_cell.length_c   1.000
_cell.angle_alpha   90.00
_cell.angle_beta   90.00
_cell.angle_gamma   90.00
#
_symmetry.space_group_name_H-M   'P 1'
#
loop_
_entity.id
_entity.type
_entity.pdbx_description
1 polymer ?
#
loop_
_entity_poly.entity_id
_entity_poly.type
_entity_poly.pdbx_seq_one_letter_code
_entity_poly.pdbx_strand_id
1 'polypeptide(L)'
;MFRTRSQLPTAFPAARPIYVKKYSLYDEETSQRDLLRIAHSASGHDTLWIKRDDIFRGTPSRRVIPPTTFELAPGPPRSNTKRSPPQLTEWNADIHTDDDPFNLDELEEFKSTDLSFLMLKRPHSEEPADTPPLKRRKLDVASLRDMIPQPHVMPSPMAPSTKTKSVPAYSKSKPIPIPPHTIPLPAPPPYSRRSWVIPVRGALPWRHATSAVLLLDSTDPPDPPDPKTHEEIAWTAPALREFWSFLLSVRDLHAVGLSFNVSSQDWSYSSSQPTYTEISGMGGQPQSVSSAAAPSVVSSARQGIGTMPLSFLDHIKVYHDAAHSMSIRTILDVWPFEPGGRKIRLLKGARLVLLDERSKGVLIS
;
A
#
# COMPACT_ATOMS: atom_id res chain seq x y z
N MET A 1 65.16 4.87 -64.96
CA MET A 1 65.75 4.84 -63.60
C MET A 1 64.76 5.45 -62.62
N PHE A 2 64.41 4.71 -61.55
CA PHE A 2 63.86 5.07 -60.22
C PHE A 2 62.74 6.15 -60.10
N ARG A 3 61.53 5.80 -59.64
CA ARG A 3 61.01 5.87 -58.23
C ARG A 3 61.09 7.30 -57.64
N THR A 4 60.07 7.94 -57.05
CA THR A 4 59.04 7.45 -56.11
C THR A 4 57.89 8.45 -55.88
N ARG A 5 56.74 7.89 -55.49
CA ARG A 5 55.50 8.44 -54.89
C ARG A 5 55.67 9.58 -53.85
N SER A 6 54.69 10.49 -53.81
CA SER A 6 53.77 10.59 -52.66
C SER A 6 52.40 11.16 -53.07
N GLN A 7 51.34 10.41 -52.74
CA GLN A 7 49.94 10.83 -52.75
C GLN A 7 49.52 11.00 -51.30
N LEU A 8 48.71 12.02 -51.00
CA LEU A 8 47.86 12.10 -49.82
C LEU A 8 46.45 12.51 -50.25
N PRO A 9 45.41 11.76 -49.87
CA PRO A 9 44.02 12.17 -50.00
C PRO A 9 43.46 12.59 -48.63
N THR A 10 42.59 13.60 -48.59
CA THR A 10 41.33 13.51 -47.82
C THR A 10 40.42 14.67 -48.14
N ALA A 11 39.31 14.34 -48.80
CA ALA A 11 38.14 15.19 -48.97
C ALA A 11 37.37 15.28 -47.64
N PHE A 12 36.91 16.48 -47.31
CA PHE A 12 35.88 16.71 -46.30
C PHE A 12 34.52 16.23 -46.84
N PRO A 13 33.75 15.39 -46.13
CA PRO A 13 32.37 15.16 -46.51
C PRO A 13 31.50 16.34 -46.07
N ALA A 14 30.72 16.81 -47.04
CA ALA A 14 29.69 17.83 -46.90
C ALA A 14 28.66 17.48 -45.81
N ALA A 15 28.22 18.52 -45.11
CA ALA A 15 27.16 18.47 -44.11
C ALA A 15 25.87 17.89 -44.71
N ARG A 16 25.32 16.87 -44.04
CA ARG A 16 24.00 16.32 -44.38
C ARG A 16 22.90 17.16 -43.73
N PRO A 17 21.77 17.39 -44.42
CA PRO A 17 20.64 18.13 -43.89
C PRO A 17 19.99 17.40 -42.71
N ILE A 18 19.71 18.14 -41.65
CA ILE A 18 18.96 17.67 -40.47
C ILE A 18 17.48 17.61 -40.86
N TYR A 19 16.94 16.41 -40.95
CA TYR A 19 15.50 16.19 -41.04
C TYR A 19 14.88 16.37 -39.66
N VAL A 20 14.12 17.45 -39.48
CA VAL A 20 13.22 17.61 -38.34
C VAL A 20 11.99 16.73 -38.59
N LYS A 21 12.00 15.52 -38.02
CA LYS A 21 10.78 14.69 -37.94
C LYS A 21 9.81 15.37 -36.98
N LYS A 22 8.70 15.88 -37.51
CA LYS A 22 7.50 16.14 -36.71
C LYS A 22 6.93 14.79 -36.28
N TYR A 23 7.04 14.47 -34.99
CA TYR A 23 6.36 13.31 -34.41
C TYR A 23 4.96 13.74 -33.99
N SER A 24 3.97 13.36 -34.79
CA SER A 24 2.56 13.29 -34.40
C SER A 24 2.21 11.84 -34.07
N LEU A 25 1.36 11.66 -33.05
CA LEU A 25 0.80 10.42 -32.47
C LEU A 25 1.73 9.70 -31.48
N TYR A 26 1.30 9.71 -30.22
CA TYR A 26 1.91 9.04 -29.08
C TYR A 26 1.74 7.52 -29.20
N ASP A 27 2.87 6.81 -29.24
CA ASP A 27 2.94 5.37 -29.07
C ASP A 27 3.26 5.07 -27.59
N GLU A 28 2.30 4.49 -26.84
CA GLU A 28 2.40 4.26 -25.40
C GLU A 28 3.62 3.40 -25.01
N GLU A 29 4.09 2.53 -25.91
CA GLU A 29 5.25 1.67 -25.64
C GLU A 29 6.56 2.46 -25.50
N THR A 30 6.70 3.57 -26.23
CA THR A 30 7.96 4.33 -26.25
C THR A 30 8.15 5.11 -24.95
N SER A 31 7.08 5.74 -24.45
CA SER A 31 7.10 6.43 -23.15
C SER A 31 7.34 5.45 -21.99
N GLN A 32 6.79 4.24 -22.08
CA GLN A 32 7.01 3.19 -21.09
C GLN A 32 8.45 2.66 -21.11
N ARG A 33 9.05 2.49 -22.30
CA ARG A 33 10.47 2.11 -22.42
C ARG A 33 11.39 3.16 -21.81
N ASP A 34 11.09 4.45 -21.95
CA ASP A 34 11.90 5.51 -21.34
C ASP A 34 11.74 5.58 -19.82
N LEU A 35 10.53 5.39 -19.29
CA LEU A 35 10.30 5.27 -17.84
C LEU A 35 11.01 4.04 -17.25
N LEU A 36 10.95 2.91 -17.94
CA LEU A 36 11.68 1.69 -17.58
C LEU A 36 13.18 1.88 -17.71
N ARG A 37 13.67 2.63 -18.70
CA ARG A 37 15.10 2.93 -18.86
C ARG A 37 15.61 3.81 -17.72
N ILE A 38 14.79 4.75 -17.24
CA ILE A 38 15.11 5.56 -16.05
C ILE A 38 15.15 4.68 -14.79
N ALA A 39 14.19 3.76 -14.63
CA ALA A 39 14.18 2.83 -13.50
C ALA A 39 15.34 1.83 -13.55
N HIS A 40 15.65 1.26 -14.72
CA HIS A 40 16.72 0.28 -14.91
C HIS A 40 18.11 0.91 -14.88
N SER A 41 18.31 2.14 -15.39
CA SER A 41 19.62 2.81 -15.29
C SER A 41 20.00 3.15 -13.85
N ALA A 42 19.03 3.18 -12.93
CA ALA A 42 19.28 3.34 -11.50
C ALA A 42 19.58 2.01 -10.77
N SER A 43 19.28 0.86 -11.40
CA SER A 43 19.43 -0.48 -10.79
C SER A 43 20.59 -1.31 -11.36
N GLY A 44 21.14 -0.92 -12.51
CA GLY A 44 22.18 -1.67 -13.20
C GLY A 44 23.57 -1.13 -12.90
N HIS A 45 24.32 -1.87 -12.08
CA HIS A 45 25.77 -1.74 -11.89
C HIS A 45 26.31 -0.37 -11.48
N ASP A 46 26.37 -0.11 -10.17
CA ASP A 46 27.50 0.63 -9.64
C ASP A 46 27.89 0.11 -8.25
N THR A 47 28.87 -0.79 -8.21
CA THR A 47 29.56 -1.22 -6.99
C THR A 47 30.66 -0.24 -6.57
N LEU A 48 30.76 0.93 -7.20
CA LEU A 48 31.64 1.99 -6.73
C LEU A 48 30.91 2.85 -5.71
N TRP A 49 31.02 2.43 -4.45
CA TRP A 49 30.89 3.34 -3.32
C TRP A 49 31.88 4.50 -3.52
N ILE A 50 31.38 5.63 -4.00
CA ILE A 50 32.14 6.87 -4.12
C ILE A 50 32.63 7.23 -2.72
N LYS A 51 33.96 7.24 -2.54
CA LYS A 51 34.63 7.70 -1.32
C LYS A 51 34.12 9.10 -0.99
N ARG A 52 33.69 9.26 0.25
CA ARG A 52 32.94 10.42 0.78
C ARG A 52 33.80 11.69 0.97
N ASP A 53 35.04 11.70 0.50
CA ASP A 53 36.06 12.65 0.97
C ASP A 53 36.32 13.85 0.03
N ASP A 54 35.75 13.91 -1.17
CA ASP A 54 36.09 14.96 -2.15
C ASP A 54 35.07 16.11 -2.31
N ILE A 55 34.07 16.25 -1.42
CA ILE A 55 33.00 17.27 -1.57
C ILE A 55 33.19 18.54 -0.70
N PHE A 56 34.29 18.68 0.04
CA PHE A 56 34.53 19.86 0.91
C PHE A 56 35.65 20.79 0.43
N ARG A 57 35.53 21.37 -0.78
CA ARG A 57 36.31 22.58 -1.17
C ARG A 57 35.49 23.58 -1.99
N GLY A 58 34.24 23.82 -1.59
CA GLY A 58 33.47 24.98 -2.03
C GLY A 58 33.43 26.04 -0.94
N THR A 59 33.95 27.24 -1.20
CA THR A 59 33.88 28.37 -0.29
C THR A 59 32.42 28.74 0.00
N PRO A 60 31.99 28.84 1.28
CA PRO A 60 30.60 29.12 1.60
C PRO A 60 30.26 30.58 1.31
N SER A 61 29.42 30.81 0.31
CA SER A 61 28.78 32.11 0.10
C SER A 61 27.78 32.36 1.24
N ARG A 62 28.15 33.27 2.14
CA ARG A 62 27.44 33.64 3.36
C ARG A 62 26.10 34.30 3.01
N ARG A 63 25.06 33.50 2.84
CA ARG A 63 23.67 34.01 2.81
C ARG A 63 23.28 34.40 4.23
N VAL A 64 23.05 35.70 4.43
CA VAL A 64 22.45 36.25 5.65
C VAL A 64 20.99 35.81 5.67
N ILE A 65 20.66 34.86 6.54
CA ILE A 65 19.30 34.44 6.81
C ILE A 65 18.71 35.47 7.79
N PRO A 66 17.60 36.15 7.46
CA PRO A 66 16.95 37.05 8.41
C PRO A 66 16.43 36.26 9.62
N PRO A 67 16.46 36.82 10.83
CA PRO A 67 16.01 36.14 12.04
C PRO A 67 14.53 35.83 11.95
N THR A 68 14.19 34.54 11.85
CA THR A 68 12.81 34.06 11.93
C THR A 68 12.38 34.06 13.40
N THR A 69 11.57 35.04 13.80
CA THR A 69 10.88 35.02 15.10
C THR A 69 9.72 34.04 15.04
N PHE A 70 9.78 32.99 15.86
CA PHE A 70 8.68 32.05 16.03
C PHE A 70 7.80 32.53 17.17
N GLU A 71 6.52 32.80 16.88
CA GLU A 71 5.51 33.08 17.89
C GLU A 71 4.90 31.76 18.35
N LEU A 72 5.09 31.42 19.63
CA LEU A 72 4.52 30.22 20.25
C LEU A 72 3.00 30.36 20.32
N ALA A 73 2.28 29.37 19.79
CA ALA A 73 0.83 29.31 19.91
C ALA A 73 0.41 29.36 21.39
N PRO A 74 -0.65 30.11 21.74
CA PRO A 74 -1.14 30.17 23.11
C PRO A 74 -1.51 28.76 23.59
N GLY A 75 -1.14 28.45 24.83
CA GLY A 75 -1.45 27.17 25.45
C GLY A 75 -2.98 26.93 25.49
N PRO A 76 -3.42 25.67 25.47
CA PRO A 76 -4.83 25.33 25.51
C PRO A 76 -5.52 25.95 26.75
N PRO A 77 -6.79 26.36 26.63
CA PRO A 77 -7.53 26.99 27.72
C PRO A 77 -7.55 26.06 28.94
N ARG A 78 -7.08 26.56 30.08
CA ARG A 78 -7.12 25.83 31.34
C ARG A 78 -8.59 25.73 31.79
N SER A 79 -9.09 24.49 31.81
CA SER A 79 -10.37 24.14 32.42
C SER A 79 -10.32 24.44 33.92
N ASN A 80 -10.85 25.59 34.35
CA ASN A 80 -10.96 25.98 35.77
C ASN A 80 -12.10 25.29 36.53
N THR A 81 -12.79 24.33 35.91
CA THR A 81 -13.77 23.51 36.60
C THR A 81 -13.06 22.60 37.59
N LYS A 82 -13.12 22.97 38.88
CA LYS A 82 -12.84 22.08 40.01
C LYS A 82 -13.88 20.95 40.00
N ARG A 83 -13.73 19.98 39.09
CA ARG A 83 -14.43 18.70 39.21
C ARG A 83 -13.76 17.98 40.36
N SER A 84 -14.50 17.76 41.44
CA SER A 84 -14.13 16.76 42.43
C SER A 84 -13.84 15.47 41.68
N PRO A 85 -12.70 14.80 41.93
CA PRO A 85 -12.43 13.51 41.31
C PRO A 85 -13.63 12.60 41.59
N PRO A 86 -14.19 11.93 40.56
CA PRO A 86 -15.25 10.96 40.80
C PRO A 86 -14.70 9.95 41.82
N GLN A 87 -15.41 9.81 42.95
CA GLN A 87 -15.09 8.77 43.91
C GLN A 87 -15.29 7.44 43.18
N LEU A 88 -14.17 6.80 42.84
CA LEU A 88 -14.17 5.45 42.31
C LEU A 88 -14.69 4.54 43.42
N THR A 89 -15.90 4.04 43.24
CA THR A 89 -16.47 2.98 44.07
C THR A 89 -15.57 1.74 43.95
N GLU A 90 -15.27 1.08 45.07
CA GLU A 90 -14.47 -0.14 45.05
C GLU A 90 -15.16 -1.24 44.23
N TRP A 91 -14.36 -2.06 43.54
CA TRP A 91 -14.81 -3.05 42.54
C TRP A 91 -15.73 -4.17 43.04
N ASN A 92 -16.20 -4.12 44.30
CA ASN A 92 -17.15 -5.06 44.88
C ASN A 92 -18.16 -4.39 45.81
N ALA A 93 -18.32 -3.06 45.73
CA ALA A 93 -19.39 -2.40 46.47
C ALA A 93 -20.73 -2.89 45.91
N ASP A 94 -21.63 -3.32 46.80
CA ASP A 94 -22.99 -3.71 46.44
C ASP A 94 -23.61 -2.55 45.66
N ILE A 95 -23.98 -2.82 44.41
CA ILE A 95 -24.57 -1.83 43.51
C ILE A 95 -25.94 -1.49 44.10
N HIS A 96 -26.05 -0.33 44.74
CA HIS A 96 -27.35 0.22 45.12
C HIS A 96 -28.14 0.47 43.83
N THR A 97 -29.19 -0.30 43.63
CA THR A 97 -30.05 -0.30 42.43
C THR A 97 -30.79 1.02 42.19
N ASP A 98 -30.73 1.97 43.12
CA ASP A 98 -31.50 3.21 43.08
C ASP A 98 -30.76 4.38 42.41
N ASP A 99 -29.45 4.25 42.17
CA ASP A 99 -28.61 5.30 41.58
C ASP A 99 -28.03 4.92 40.21
N ASP A 100 -28.51 3.84 39.57
CA ASP A 100 -28.04 3.48 38.22
C ASP A 100 -28.61 4.48 37.20
N PRO A 101 -27.79 5.37 36.61
CA PRO A 101 -28.27 6.38 35.67
C PRO A 101 -28.66 5.77 34.32
N PHE A 102 -28.55 4.45 34.17
CA PHE A 102 -28.88 3.72 32.95
C PHE A 102 -30.08 2.81 33.20
N ASN A 103 -31.28 3.36 33.02
CA ASN A 103 -32.49 2.54 32.97
C ASN A 103 -32.43 1.66 31.71
N LEU A 104 -32.41 0.34 31.89
CA LEU A 104 -32.42 -0.63 30.78
C LEU A 104 -33.64 -0.46 29.87
N ASP A 105 -34.74 0.11 30.37
CA ASP A 105 -35.94 0.41 29.58
C ASP A 105 -35.78 1.65 28.67
N GLU A 106 -34.78 2.50 28.91
CA GLU A 106 -34.46 3.66 28.05
C GLU A 106 -33.52 3.31 26.89
N LEU A 107 -32.95 2.10 26.88
CA LEU A 107 -32.14 1.56 25.78
C LEU A 107 -33.04 1.04 24.65
N GLU A 108 -33.83 1.93 24.03
CA GLU A 108 -34.65 1.60 22.83
C GLU A 108 -33.80 1.03 21.67
N GLU A 109 -32.49 1.28 21.65
CA GLU A 109 -31.56 0.80 20.63
C GLU A 109 -31.36 -0.73 20.63
N PHE A 110 -31.81 -1.44 21.68
CA PHE A 110 -31.69 -2.90 21.78
C PHE A 110 -33.01 -3.66 21.53
N LYS A 111 -34.06 -2.99 21.03
CA LYS A 111 -35.25 -3.70 20.50
C LYS A 111 -34.94 -4.37 19.17
N SER A 112 -34.40 -5.58 19.30
CA SER A 112 -34.42 -6.69 18.34
C SER A 112 -34.08 -6.35 16.90
N THR A 113 -32.82 -6.52 16.54
CA THR A 113 -32.46 -6.92 15.18
C THR A 113 -33.14 -8.26 14.92
N ASP A 114 -34.18 -8.27 14.09
CA ASP A 114 -34.84 -9.50 13.65
C ASP A 114 -33.80 -10.44 13.03
N LEU A 115 -33.46 -11.52 13.74
CA LEU A 115 -32.48 -12.52 13.30
C LEU A 115 -33.09 -13.57 12.35
N SER A 116 -34.35 -13.41 11.93
CA SER A 116 -35.02 -14.32 11.00
C SER A 116 -34.25 -14.48 9.68
N PHE A 117 -33.47 -13.47 9.27
CA PHE A 117 -32.60 -13.54 8.09
C PHE A 117 -31.49 -14.60 8.20
N LEU A 118 -31.07 -14.98 9.41
CA LEU A 118 -30.08 -16.06 9.61
C LEU A 118 -30.69 -17.45 9.37
N MET A 119 -32.02 -17.57 9.50
CA MET A 119 -32.75 -18.84 9.33
C MET A 119 -33.30 -19.02 7.91
N LEU A 120 -33.26 -17.98 7.06
CA LEU A 120 -33.58 -18.09 5.65
C LEU A 120 -32.53 -18.96 4.95
N LYS A 121 -32.84 -20.25 4.89
CA LYS A 121 -32.11 -21.28 4.15
C LYS A 121 -31.89 -20.77 2.73
N ARG A 122 -30.67 -20.30 2.46
CA ARG A 122 -30.26 -19.76 1.16
C ARG A 122 -30.71 -20.76 0.09
N PRO A 123 -31.52 -20.37 -0.92
CA PRO A 123 -31.89 -21.28 -1.99
C PRO A 123 -30.58 -21.85 -2.53
N HIS A 124 -30.45 -23.17 -2.50
CA HIS A 124 -29.32 -23.87 -3.07
C HIS A 124 -29.28 -23.47 -4.55
N SER A 125 -28.36 -22.57 -4.89
CA SER A 125 -27.94 -22.41 -6.26
C SER A 125 -27.41 -23.77 -6.67
N GLU A 126 -28.08 -24.42 -7.62
CA GLU A 126 -27.57 -25.61 -8.31
C GLU A 126 -26.32 -25.21 -9.10
N GLU A 127 -25.21 -25.07 -8.38
CA GLU A 127 -23.90 -24.90 -8.97
C GLU A 127 -23.50 -26.27 -9.56
N PRO A 128 -23.08 -26.34 -10.84
CA PRO A 128 -22.82 -27.59 -11.53
C PRO A 128 -21.77 -28.41 -10.76
N ALA A 129 -22.15 -29.64 -10.39
CA ALA A 129 -21.43 -30.52 -9.45
C ALA A 129 -20.04 -30.98 -9.91
N ASP A 130 -19.57 -30.58 -11.09
CA ASP A 130 -18.36 -31.12 -11.74
C ASP A 130 -17.14 -30.19 -11.72
N THR A 131 -17.20 -29.04 -11.05
CA THR A 131 -15.97 -28.23 -10.89
C THR A 131 -15.09 -28.82 -9.80
N PRO A 132 -13.85 -29.27 -10.11
CA PRO A 132 -12.96 -29.82 -9.11
C PRO A 132 -12.66 -28.76 -8.03
N PRO A 133 -12.56 -29.14 -6.75
CA PRO A 133 -12.35 -28.20 -5.67
C PRO A 133 -11.06 -27.41 -5.90
N LEU A 134 -11.18 -26.09 -5.95
CA LEU A 134 -10.04 -25.19 -6.13
C LEU A 134 -9.04 -25.41 -5.00
N LYS A 135 -7.80 -25.78 -5.36
CA LYS A 135 -6.71 -26.00 -4.41
C LYS A 135 -6.47 -24.70 -3.64
N ARG A 136 -6.72 -24.73 -2.33
CA ARG A 136 -6.46 -23.59 -1.44
C ARG A 136 -4.98 -23.20 -1.52
N ARG A 137 -4.71 -21.92 -1.81
CA ARG A 137 -3.35 -21.35 -1.85
C ARG A 137 -2.76 -21.39 -0.43
N LYS A 138 -1.50 -21.82 -0.28
CA LYS A 138 -0.79 -21.78 1.00
C LYS A 138 -0.39 -20.34 1.29
N LEU A 139 -0.95 -19.78 2.37
CA LEU A 139 -0.66 -18.41 2.80
C LEU A 139 0.52 -18.40 3.76
N ASP A 140 1.42 -17.44 3.59
CA ASP A 140 2.51 -17.23 4.54
C ASP A 140 2.06 -16.42 5.75
N VAL A 141 2.16 -17.02 6.94
CA VAL A 141 1.81 -16.39 8.22
C VAL A 141 3.07 -15.91 8.95
N ALA A 142 4.27 -16.23 8.45
CA ALA A 142 5.53 -15.85 9.09
C ALA A 142 5.66 -14.32 9.23
N SER A 143 6.53 -13.90 10.15
CA SER A 143 6.86 -12.49 10.33
C SER A 143 7.57 -11.96 9.09
N LEU A 144 7.09 -10.84 8.55
CA LEU A 144 7.67 -10.23 7.35
C LEU A 144 8.91 -9.38 7.65
N ARG A 145 9.29 -9.29 8.94
CA ARG A 145 10.35 -8.39 9.43
C ARG A 145 11.70 -8.66 8.75
N ASP A 146 12.02 -9.93 8.53
CA ASP A 146 13.31 -10.35 7.97
C ASP A 146 13.28 -10.47 6.43
N MET A 147 12.10 -10.35 5.83
CA MET A 147 11.94 -10.46 4.38
C MET A 147 12.41 -9.18 3.66
N ILE A 148 12.16 -8.02 4.25
CA ILE A 148 12.61 -6.73 3.72
C ILE A 148 13.87 -6.28 4.46
N PRO A 149 14.96 -5.91 3.74
CA PRO A 149 16.18 -5.43 4.37
C PRO A 149 15.96 -4.19 5.25
N GLN A 150 16.59 -4.15 6.41
CA GLN A 150 16.62 -2.96 7.26
C GLN A 150 17.52 -1.86 6.65
N PRO A 151 17.22 -0.57 6.91
CA PRO A 151 16.15 -0.03 7.77
C PRO A 151 14.77 -0.02 7.09
N HIS A 152 13.73 -0.33 7.86
CA HIS A 152 12.33 -0.31 7.38
C HIS A 152 11.75 1.10 7.25
N VAL A 153 12.33 2.09 7.90
CA VAL A 153 11.94 3.50 7.78
C VAL A 153 13.09 4.28 7.18
N MET A 154 12.84 4.90 6.04
CA MET A 154 13.80 5.73 5.32
C MET A 154 13.20 7.11 5.06
N PRO A 155 13.65 8.14 5.79
CA PRO A 155 13.15 9.49 5.56
C PRO A 155 13.49 9.96 4.15
N SER A 156 12.62 10.82 3.65
CA SER A 156 12.80 11.55 2.40
C SER A 156 14.07 12.43 2.48
N PRO A 157 14.95 12.38 1.47
CA PRO A 157 16.11 13.27 1.39
C PRO A 157 15.69 14.75 1.49
N MET A 158 16.41 15.55 2.29
CA MET A 158 16.08 16.98 2.49
C MET A 158 16.34 17.84 1.25
N ALA A 159 17.23 17.40 0.35
CA ALA A 159 17.55 18.13 -0.87
C ALA A 159 16.62 17.65 -2.00
N PRO A 160 15.69 18.50 -2.50
CA PRO A 160 14.88 18.15 -3.65
C PRO A 160 15.81 17.90 -4.85
N SER A 161 15.63 16.76 -5.51
CA SER A 161 16.35 16.45 -6.75
C SER A 161 15.98 17.50 -7.80
N THR A 162 16.95 18.30 -8.24
CA THR A 162 16.73 19.41 -9.18
C THR A 162 16.43 18.97 -10.61
N LYS A 163 16.39 17.66 -10.89
CA LYS A 163 16.34 17.10 -12.25
C LYS A 163 15.37 15.93 -12.41
N THR A 164 14.21 15.97 -11.77
CA THR A 164 13.17 14.97 -12.07
C THR A 164 12.58 15.26 -13.44
N LYS A 165 12.74 14.31 -14.37
CA LYS A 165 11.95 14.29 -15.61
C LYS A 165 10.47 14.27 -15.23
N SER A 166 9.66 15.06 -15.94
CA SER A 166 8.22 15.07 -15.73
C SER A 166 7.64 13.70 -16.04
N VAL A 167 7.06 13.05 -15.03
CA VAL A 167 6.33 11.78 -15.19
C VAL A 167 4.85 12.12 -15.35
N PRO A 168 4.17 11.63 -16.41
CA PRO A 168 2.76 11.92 -16.62
C PRO A 168 1.91 11.46 -15.43
N ALA A 169 0.91 12.26 -15.09
CA ALA A 169 -0.04 11.94 -14.04
C ALA A 169 -0.81 10.66 -14.38
N TYR A 170 -1.05 9.82 -13.36
CA TYR A 170 -1.80 8.58 -13.53
C TYR A 170 -3.25 8.85 -13.97
N SER A 171 -3.67 8.18 -15.05
CA SER A 171 -4.98 8.39 -15.70
C SER A 171 -5.74 7.09 -15.98
N LYS A 172 -5.21 5.92 -15.60
CA LYS A 172 -5.78 4.61 -15.97
C LYS A 172 -7.07 4.26 -15.24
N SER A 173 -7.32 4.84 -14.07
CA SER A 173 -8.57 4.68 -13.33
C SER A 173 -9.08 6.01 -12.81
N LYS A 174 -10.40 6.18 -12.78
CA LYS A 174 -11.05 7.33 -12.16
C LYS A 174 -10.82 7.28 -10.63
N PRO A 175 -10.22 8.31 -10.02
CA PRO A 175 -10.02 8.31 -8.58
C PRO A 175 -11.36 8.29 -7.83
N ILE A 176 -11.41 7.59 -6.71
CA ILE A 176 -12.58 7.53 -5.82
C ILE A 176 -12.24 8.36 -4.57
N PRO A 177 -12.91 9.50 -4.32
CA PRO A 177 -12.63 10.30 -3.14
C PRO A 177 -13.06 9.57 -1.87
N ILE A 178 -12.29 9.75 -0.80
CA ILE A 178 -12.64 9.26 0.53
C ILE A 178 -13.19 10.44 1.34
N PRO A 179 -14.39 10.33 1.95
CA PRO A 179 -14.95 11.40 2.77
C PRO A 179 -13.99 11.87 3.87
N PRO A 180 -13.90 13.19 4.13
CA PRO A 180 -14.76 14.26 3.64
C PRO A 180 -14.32 14.89 2.30
N HIS A 181 -13.32 14.31 1.61
CA HIS A 181 -12.78 14.91 0.40
C HIS A 181 -13.70 14.72 -0.81
N THR A 182 -13.60 15.63 -1.78
CA THR A 182 -14.36 15.63 -3.05
C THR A 182 -13.41 15.78 -4.24
N ILE A 183 -13.86 15.46 -5.46
CA ILE A 183 -13.10 15.66 -6.70
C ILE A 183 -13.71 16.84 -7.49
N PRO A 184 -12.91 17.75 -8.06
CA PRO A 184 -11.46 17.80 -8.03
C PRO A 184 -10.92 18.09 -6.63
N LEU A 185 -9.77 17.49 -6.27
CA LEU A 185 -9.10 17.81 -5.02
C LEU A 185 -8.63 19.28 -5.06
N PRO A 186 -8.73 20.03 -3.95
CA PRO A 186 -8.15 21.37 -3.88
C PRO A 186 -6.64 21.29 -4.14
N ALA A 187 -6.09 22.38 -4.70
CA ALA A 187 -4.66 22.49 -4.89
C ALA A 187 -3.96 22.28 -3.53
N PRO A 188 -3.00 21.33 -3.45
CA PRO A 188 -2.33 21.05 -2.19
C PRO A 188 -1.56 22.29 -1.71
N PRO A 189 -1.55 22.60 -0.40
CA PRO A 189 -0.68 23.62 0.14
C PRO A 189 0.79 23.37 -0.23
N PRO A 190 1.62 24.41 -0.38
CA PRO A 190 3.04 24.23 -0.59
C PRO A 190 3.62 23.38 0.56
N TYR A 191 4.50 22.45 0.23
CA TYR A 191 5.14 21.53 1.18
C TYR A 191 4.21 20.52 1.87
N SER A 192 2.93 20.45 1.49
CA SER A 192 2.05 19.39 1.99
C SER A 192 2.56 18.03 1.51
N ARG A 193 2.48 17.03 2.40
CA ARG A 193 2.96 15.68 2.14
C ARG A 193 1.80 14.73 2.10
N ARG A 194 1.89 13.76 1.19
CA ARG A 194 0.95 12.65 1.10
C ARG A 194 1.69 11.34 1.09
N SER A 195 0.98 10.24 1.30
CA SER A 195 1.58 8.91 1.17
C SER A 195 0.66 7.93 0.45
N TRP A 196 1.21 7.18 -0.50
CA TRP A 196 0.54 6.00 -1.04
C TRP A 196 0.72 4.83 -0.08
N VAL A 197 -0.35 4.09 0.17
CA VAL A 197 -0.33 2.84 0.94
C VAL A 197 -0.42 1.66 -0.02
N ILE A 198 0.59 0.81 0.01
CA ILE A 198 0.67 -0.42 -0.76
C ILE A 198 0.52 -1.59 0.23
N PRO A 199 -0.60 -2.33 0.18
CA PRO A 199 -0.80 -3.46 1.08
C PRO A 199 0.14 -4.60 0.69
N VAL A 200 0.74 -5.23 1.70
CA VAL A 200 1.57 -6.44 1.55
C VAL A 200 0.78 -7.67 2.00
N ARG A 201 0.02 -7.56 3.09
CA ARG A 201 -0.84 -8.63 3.58
C ARG A 201 -2.10 -8.06 4.24
N GLY A 202 -3.27 -8.58 3.85
CA GLY A 202 -4.59 -8.23 4.36
C GLY A 202 -5.36 -7.21 3.50
N ALA A 203 -6.45 -6.67 4.05
CA ALA A 203 -7.32 -5.71 3.37
C ALA A 203 -7.27 -4.33 4.06
N LEU A 204 -7.11 -3.28 3.25
CA LEU A 204 -7.18 -1.90 3.74
C LEU A 204 -8.61 -1.56 4.21
N PRO A 205 -8.79 -0.63 5.17
CA PRO A 205 -10.11 -0.29 5.73
C PRO A 205 -11.08 0.37 4.74
N TRP A 206 -10.66 0.64 3.50
CA TRP A 206 -11.49 1.28 2.48
C TRP A 206 -12.00 0.24 1.48
N ARG A 207 -13.34 0.13 1.36
CA ARG A 207 -14.05 -0.90 0.58
C ARG A 207 -13.58 -1.10 -0.86
N HIS A 208 -13.06 -0.07 -1.51
CA HIS A 208 -12.62 -0.14 -2.91
C HIS A 208 -11.11 -0.28 -3.09
N ALA A 209 -10.35 -0.35 -1.99
CA ALA A 209 -8.92 -0.60 -2.05
C ALA A 209 -8.66 -2.08 -2.29
N THR A 210 -7.62 -2.38 -3.08
CA THR A 210 -7.20 -3.75 -3.36
C THR A 210 -6.57 -4.36 -2.10
N SER A 211 -6.95 -5.58 -1.72
CA SER A 211 -6.27 -6.35 -0.66
C SER A 211 -4.97 -6.95 -1.19
N ALA A 212 -4.13 -7.48 -0.31
CA ALA A 212 -2.92 -8.17 -0.68
C ALA A 212 -2.74 -9.46 0.11
N VAL A 213 -2.03 -10.40 -0.50
CA VAL A 213 -1.76 -11.72 0.06
C VAL A 213 -0.31 -12.09 -0.23
N LEU A 214 0.36 -12.72 0.73
CA LEU A 214 1.71 -13.23 0.56
C LEU A 214 1.66 -14.74 0.33
N LEU A 215 2.17 -15.17 -0.84
CA LEU A 215 2.24 -16.56 -1.26
C LEU A 215 3.57 -17.17 -0.80
N LEU A 216 3.50 -18.28 -0.07
CA LEU A 216 4.66 -19.06 0.35
C LEU A 216 5.08 -20.01 -0.78
N ASP A 217 6.37 -19.98 -1.16
CA ASP A 217 7.01 -20.94 -2.06
C ASP A 217 6.26 -21.24 -3.37
N SER A 218 5.56 -20.24 -3.92
CA SER A 218 4.95 -20.35 -5.24
C SER A 218 6.04 -20.28 -6.30
N THR A 219 6.24 -21.37 -7.04
CA THR A 219 7.06 -21.38 -8.26
C THR A 219 6.39 -20.59 -9.37
N ASP A 220 5.05 -20.56 -9.36
CA ASP A 220 4.28 -19.87 -10.36
C ASP A 220 4.33 -18.36 -10.10
N PRO A 221 4.58 -17.56 -11.14
CA PRO A 221 4.59 -16.14 -10.99
C PRO A 221 3.19 -15.63 -10.63
N PRO A 222 3.06 -14.70 -9.68
CA PRO A 222 1.77 -14.13 -9.32
C PRO A 222 1.14 -13.39 -10.51
N ASP A 223 -0.14 -13.64 -10.76
CA ASP A 223 -0.91 -12.87 -11.73
C ASP A 223 -1.21 -11.46 -11.18
N PRO A 224 -1.21 -10.42 -12.03
CA PRO A 224 -1.61 -9.08 -11.63
C PRO A 224 -3.11 -9.06 -11.30
N PRO A 225 -3.55 -8.19 -10.37
CA PRO A 225 -4.96 -8.13 -9.98
C PRO A 225 -5.84 -7.68 -11.17
N ASP A 226 -6.85 -8.48 -11.53
CA ASP A 226 -7.85 -8.05 -12.51
C ASP A 226 -8.70 -6.90 -11.93
N PRO A 227 -8.76 -5.75 -12.62
CA PRO A 227 -9.55 -4.59 -12.18
C PRO A 227 -11.05 -4.87 -12.05
N LYS A 228 -11.58 -5.94 -12.66
CA LYS A 228 -13.00 -6.32 -12.63
C LYS A 228 -13.36 -7.22 -11.44
N THR A 229 -12.47 -8.13 -11.07
CA THR A 229 -12.75 -9.16 -10.06
C THR A 229 -12.41 -8.71 -8.64
N HIS A 230 -11.84 -7.50 -8.48
CA HIS A 230 -11.31 -7.02 -7.20
C HIS A 230 -10.27 -7.99 -6.62
N GLU A 231 -9.43 -8.53 -7.51
CA GLU A 231 -8.38 -9.45 -7.13
C GLU A 231 -7.36 -8.81 -6.19
N GLU A 232 -6.77 -9.67 -5.36
CA GLU A 232 -5.77 -9.31 -4.36
C GLU A 232 -4.40 -9.21 -5.03
N ILE A 233 -3.54 -8.32 -4.56
CA ILE A 233 -2.13 -8.32 -4.98
C ILE A 233 -1.48 -9.55 -4.38
N ALA A 234 -1.03 -10.47 -5.23
CA ALA A 234 -0.28 -11.64 -4.82
C ALA A 234 1.22 -11.34 -4.77
N TRP A 235 1.76 -11.23 -3.56
CA TRP A 235 3.19 -11.07 -3.33
C TRP A 235 3.88 -12.44 -3.20
N THR A 236 5.12 -12.50 -3.63
CA THR A 236 6.09 -13.55 -3.24
C THR A 236 7.25 -12.87 -2.52
N ALA A 237 8.03 -13.64 -1.74
CA ALA A 237 9.18 -13.08 -1.06
C ALA A 237 10.21 -12.42 -2.00
N PRO A 238 10.58 -13.03 -3.16
CA PRO A 238 11.43 -12.37 -4.15
C PRO A 238 10.82 -11.08 -4.71
N ALA A 239 9.53 -11.10 -5.05
CA ALA A 239 8.83 -9.94 -5.59
C ALA A 239 8.86 -8.76 -4.61
N LEU A 240 8.63 -9.02 -3.33
CA LEU A 240 8.61 -7.95 -2.33
C LEU A 240 10.01 -7.36 -2.09
N ARG A 241 11.07 -8.18 -2.10
CA ARG A 241 12.45 -7.71 -2.01
C ARG A 241 12.85 -6.86 -3.20
N GLU A 242 12.53 -7.31 -4.42
CA GLU A 242 12.79 -6.56 -5.64
C GLU A 242 11.99 -5.25 -5.66
N PHE A 243 10.74 -5.29 -5.21
CA PHE A 243 9.91 -4.09 -5.08
C PHE A 243 10.52 -3.09 -4.11
N TRP A 244 11.01 -3.54 -2.95
CA TRP A 244 11.69 -2.66 -2.00
C TRP A 244 12.96 -2.03 -2.59
N SER A 245 13.77 -2.81 -3.30
CA SER A 245 14.95 -2.30 -4.02
C SER A 245 14.58 -1.29 -5.12
N PHE A 246 13.45 -1.49 -5.79
CA PHE A 246 12.91 -0.50 -6.71
C PHE A 246 12.47 0.78 -6.00
N LEU A 247 11.77 0.69 -4.87
CA LEU A 247 11.37 1.87 -4.11
C LEU A 247 12.58 2.68 -3.62
N LEU A 248 13.65 1.99 -3.23
CA LEU A 248 14.94 2.58 -2.90
C LEU A 248 15.50 3.43 -4.06
N SER A 249 15.48 2.92 -5.29
CA SER A 249 15.94 3.70 -6.46
C SER A 249 15.01 4.89 -6.77
N VAL A 250 13.70 4.72 -6.58
CA VAL A 250 12.73 5.82 -6.71
C VAL A 250 12.98 6.91 -5.66
N ARG A 251 13.36 6.54 -4.44
CA ARG A 251 13.72 7.49 -3.36
C ARG A 251 14.88 8.39 -3.78
N ASP A 252 15.92 7.84 -4.37
CA ASP A 252 17.10 8.61 -4.77
C ASP A 252 16.79 9.56 -5.94
N LEU A 253 15.83 9.20 -6.80
CA LEU A 253 15.42 10.02 -7.95
C LEU A 253 14.39 11.10 -7.61
N HIS A 254 13.38 10.78 -6.77
CA HIS A 254 12.20 11.62 -6.53
C HIS A 254 12.10 12.17 -5.10
N ALA A 255 13.16 12.05 -4.30
CA ALA A 255 13.20 12.47 -2.90
C ALA A 255 12.01 11.95 -2.08
N VAL A 256 11.54 10.71 -2.34
CA VAL A 256 10.44 10.11 -1.57
C VAL A 256 10.93 9.50 -0.25
N GLY A 257 10.07 9.50 0.76
CA GLY A 257 10.29 8.75 2.00
C GLY A 257 9.60 7.40 1.93
N LEU A 258 10.14 6.40 2.62
CA LEU A 258 9.63 5.03 2.62
C LEU A 258 9.44 4.56 4.07
N SER A 259 8.36 3.82 4.34
CA SER A 259 8.24 3.05 5.57
C SER A 259 7.57 1.71 5.31
N PHE A 260 8.16 0.63 5.78
CA PHE A 260 7.52 -0.67 5.87
C PHE A 260 6.98 -0.87 7.29
N ASN A 261 5.67 -1.07 7.41
CA ASN A 261 4.98 -1.32 8.67
C ASN A 261 4.58 -2.78 8.70
N VAL A 262 5.16 -3.52 9.65
CA VAL A 262 4.78 -4.91 9.95
C VAL A 262 3.81 -4.87 11.13
N SER A 263 2.62 -5.40 10.93
CA SER A 263 1.65 -5.63 11.98
C SER A 263 2.26 -6.52 13.06
N SER A 264 2.19 -6.08 14.31
CA SER A 264 2.70 -6.85 15.46
C SER A 264 1.76 -7.98 15.88
N GLN A 265 0.67 -8.20 15.14
CA GLN A 265 -0.21 -9.30 15.43
C GLN A 265 0.40 -10.57 14.88
N ASP A 266 0.82 -11.43 15.82
CA ASP A 266 0.77 -12.85 15.59
C ASP A 266 -0.70 -13.19 15.31
N TRP A 267 -1.09 -13.16 14.03
CA TRP A 267 -2.27 -13.85 13.54
C TRP A 267 -2.03 -15.35 13.68
N SER A 268 -1.81 -15.83 14.90
CA SER A 268 -2.40 -17.09 15.29
C SER A 268 -3.89 -16.90 15.09
N TYR A 269 -4.35 -17.18 13.86
CA TYR A 269 -5.68 -17.64 13.58
C TYR A 269 -5.88 -18.78 14.57
N SER A 270 -6.33 -18.44 15.78
CA SER A 270 -7.04 -19.37 16.60
C SER A 270 -8.29 -19.62 15.79
N SER A 271 -8.18 -20.58 14.89
CA SER A 271 -9.28 -21.28 14.25
C SER A 271 -10.04 -22.09 15.31
N SER A 272 -10.10 -21.61 16.54
CA SER A 272 -11.34 -21.70 17.28
C SER A 272 -12.36 -20.90 16.47
N GLN A 273 -12.95 -21.59 15.49
CA GLN A 273 -14.39 -21.51 15.41
C GLN A 273 -14.90 -21.54 16.85
N PRO A 274 -15.87 -20.70 17.23
CA PRO A 274 -16.58 -20.93 18.47
C PRO A 274 -17.10 -22.36 18.37
N THR A 275 -16.37 -23.30 18.95
CA THR A 275 -16.88 -24.59 19.33
C THR A 275 -17.93 -24.16 20.32
N TYR A 276 -19.18 -24.04 19.84
CA TYR A 276 -20.32 -24.12 20.70
C TYR A 276 -20.05 -25.39 21.50
N THR A 277 -19.56 -25.19 22.73
CA THR A 277 -19.59 -26.22 23.73
C THR A 277 -21.08 -26.35 23.97
N GLU A 278 -21.72 -27.21 23.19
CA GLU A 278 -22.96 -27.81 23.60
C GLU A 278 -22.70 -28.31 25.02
N ILE A 279 -23.28 -27.58 25.97
CA ILE A 279 -23.53 -28.07 27.31
C ILE A 279 -24.53 -29.22 27.11
N SER A 280 -24.03 -30.36 26.64
CA SER A 280 -24.77 -31.61 26.60
C SER A 280 -24.79 -32.12 28.03
N GLY A 281 -25.84 -31.70 28.75
CA GLY A 281 -26.38 -32.48 29.84
C GLY A 281 -26.74 -33.88 29.31
N MET A 282 -26.10 -34.88 29.91
CA MET A 282 -26.55 -36.28 30.06
C MET A 282 -27.16 -37.01 28.86
N GLY A 283 -26.37 -37.94 28.31
CA GLY A 283 -26.81 -39.31 28.05
C GLY A 283 -27.57 -39.58 26.75
N GLY A 284 -26.84 -39.93 25.68
CA GLY A 284 -27.43 -40.50 24.47
C GLY A 284 -26.37 -41.08 23.53
N GLN A 285 -26.61 -42.29 23.03
CA GLN A 285 -25.72 -43.17 22.26
C GLN A 285 -24.90 -42.52 21.11
N PRO A 286 -23.73 -43.09 20.77
CA PRO A 286 -22.99 -42.74 19.56
C PRO A 286 -23.65 -43.38 18.33
N GLN A 287 -24.30 -42.58 17.49
CA GLN A 287 -24.58 -42.96 16.10
C GLN A 287 -23.49 -42.41 15.18
N SER A 288 -22.85 -43.33 14.48
CA SER A 288 -21.94 -43.10 13.35
C SER A 288 -22.71 -42.43 12.20
N VAL A 289 -22.56 -41.12 12.04
CA VAL A 289 -23.02 -40.39 10.85
C VAL A 289 -21.85 -39.92 10.00
N SER A 290 -21.97 -40.22 8.71
CA SER A 290 -21.02 -39.97 7.64
C SER A 290 -20.52 -38.54 7.62
N SER A 291 -19.20 -38.42 7.44
CA SER A 291 -18.44 -37.18 7.28
C SER A 291 -18.92 -36.40 6.06
N ALA A 292 -19.91 -35.53 6.24
CA ALA A 292 -20.38 -34.60 5.23
C ALA A 292 -19.47 -33.37 5.21
N ALA A 293 -18.98 -33.03 4.01
CA ALA A 293 -18.05 -31.95 3.75
C ALA A 293 -18.53 -30.62 4.36
N ALA A 294 -17.73 -30.08 5.28
CA ALA A 294 -18.00 -28.79 5.90
C ALA A 294 -17.95 -27.67 4.84
N PRO A 295 -18.99 -26.82 4.72
CA PRO A 295 -19.02 -25.73 3.76
C PRO A 295 -17.91 -24.71 4.04
N SER A 296 -17.17 -24.34 3.01
CA SER A 296 -16.06 -23.38 3.05
C SER A 296 -16.60 -21.94 3.19
N VAL A 297 -16.72 -21.44 4.43
CA VAL A 297 -17.30 -20.12 4.78
C VAL A 297 -16.38 -18.91 4.47
N VAL A 298 -15.18 -19.11 3.92
CA VAL A 298 -14.12 -18.07 3.94
C VAL A 298 -14.43 -16.83 3.08
N SER A 299 -15.35 -16.88 2.12
CA SER A 299 -15.60 -15.74 1.23
C SER A 299 -16.81 -14.87 1.58
N SER A 300 -17.69 -15.29 2.50
CA SER A 300 -18.97 -14.59 2.77
C SER A 300 -18.97 -13.69 4.03
N ALA A 301 -17.90 -13.68 4.83
CA ALA A 301 -17.82 -12.86 6.04
C ALA A 301 -17.58 -11.36 5.80
N ARG A 302 -17.59 -10.86 4.55
CA ARG A 302 -17.21 -9.48 4.20
C ARG A 302 -18.26 -8.39 4.52
N GLN A 303 -19.42 -8.72 5.10
CA GLN A 303 -20.53 -7.76 5.23
C GLN A 303 -20.68 -7.08 6.60
N GLY A 304 -19.91 -7.46 7.62
CA GLY A 304 -19.96 -6.82 8.95
C GLY A 304 -18.59 -6.50 9.56
N ILE A 305 -17.50 -6.59 8.78
CA ILE A 305 -16.14 -6.42 9.29
C ILE A 305 -15.93 -4.95 9.61
N GLY A 306 -15.96 -4.61 10.90
CA GLY A 306 -15.49 -3.32 11.40
C GLY A 306 -14.15 -2.98 10.74
N THR A 307 -14.00 -1.73 10.31
CA THR A 307 -12.81 -1.28 9.58
C THR A 307 -11.55 -1.55 10.41
N MET A 308 -10.78 -2.57 10.02
CA MET A 308 -9.51 -2.90 10.66
C MET A 308 -8.58 -1.68 10.58
N PRO A 309 -8.00 -1.21 11.69
CA PRO A 309 -7.07 -0.08 11.62
C PRO A 309 -5.82 -0.48 10.83
N LEU A 310 -5.16 0.51 10.21
CA LEU A 310 -3.94 0.29 9.41
C LEU A 310 -2.80 -0.40 10.17
N SER A 311 -2.78 -0.34 11.51
CA SER A 311 -1.79 -1.02 12.35
C SER A 311 -1.93 -2.54 12.34
N PHE A 312 -3.07 -3.07 11.87
CA PHE A 312 -3.37 -4.50 11.79
C PHE A 312 -2.96 -5.11 10.45
N LEU A 313 -2.35 -4.31 9.57
CA LEU A 313 -2.05 -4.70 8.20
C LEU A 313 -0.56 -4.49 7.91
N ASP A 314 0.07 -5.45 7.26
CA ASP A 314 1.41 -5.24 6.72
C ASP A 314 1.33 -4.39 5.45
N HIS A 315 2.03 -3.27 5.44
CA HIS A 315 1.98 -2.34 4.31
C HIS A 315 3.24 -1.50 4.18
N ILE A 316 3.46 -1.04 2.96
CA ILE A 316 4.49 -0.05 2.63
C ILE A 316 3.81 1.30 2.43
N LYS A 317 4.37 2.36 3.03
CA LYS A 317 4.02 3.75 2.74
C LYS A 317 5.12 4.42 1.93
N VAL A 318 4.71 5.13 0.89
CA VAL A 318 5.59 5.96 0.04
C VAL A 318 5.22 7.43 0.22
N TYR A 319 5.97 8.13 1.06
CA TYR A 319 5.79 9.55 1.38
C TYR A 319 6.37 10.45 0.28
N HIS A 320 5.60 11.43 -0.16
CA HIS A 320 5.97 12.29 -1.28
C HIS A 320 5.32 13.67 -1.12
N ASP A 321 5.77 14.64 -1.91
CA ASP A 321 5.06 15.93 -2.03
C ASP A 321 3.68 15.68 -2.67
N ALA A 322 2.65 16.32 -2.11
CA ALA A 322 1.28 16.18 -2.58
C ALA A 322 1.09 16.57 -4.05
N ALA A 323 1.91 17.48 -4.59
CA ALA A 323 1.88 17.87 -6.00
C ALA A 323 2.28 16.71 -6.93
N HIS A 324 3.02 15.71 -6.43
CA HIS A 324 3.52 14.58 -7.20
C HIS A 324 2.72 13.30 -7.04
N SER A 325 1.58 13.32 -6.33
CA SER A 325 0.85 12.08 -5.99
C SER A 325 0.50 11.22 -7.19
N MET A 326 -0.02 11.82 -8.26
CA MET A 326 -0.41 11.05 -9.45
C MET A 326 0.80 10.62 -10.29
N SER A 327 1.91 11.36 -10.26
CA SER A 327 3.16 10.93 -10.92
C SER A 327 3.79 9.74 -10.21
N ILE A 328 3.85 9.75 -8.87
CA ILE A 328 4.30 8.60 -8.08
C ILE A 328 3.39 7.39 -8.31
N ARG A 329 2.07 7.59 -8.42
CA ARG A 329 1.14 6.51 -8.75
C ARG A 329 1.46 5.84 -10.09
N THR A 330 1.80 6.62 -11.11
CA THR A 330 2.27 6.11 -12.41
C THR A 330 3.53 5.26 -12.26
N ILE A 331 4.53 5.74 -11.50
CA ILE A 331 5.78 5.02 -11.24
C ILE A 331 5.51 3.64 -10.60
N LEU A 332 4.61 3.60 -9.62
CA LEU A 332 4.23 2.35 -8.95
C LEU A 332 3.51 1.37 -9.90
N ASP A 333 2.62 1.87 -10.76
CA ASP A 333 1.85 1.04 -11.70
C ASP A 333 2.71 0.44 -12.83
N VAL A 334 3.78 1.14 -13.26
CA VAL A 334 4.66 0.67 -14.33
C VAL A 334 5.77 -0.26 -13.86
N TRP A 335 5.94 -0.45 -12.54
CA TRP A 335 6.99 -1.31 -11.99
C TRP A 335 6.89 -2.74 -12.55
N PRO A 336 7.95 -3.25 -13.21
CA PRO A 336 8.02 -4.63 -13.63
C PRO A 336 8.67 -5.51 -12.57
N PHE A 337 8.13 -6.71 -12.40
CA PHE A 337 8.73 -7.84 -11.70
C PHE A 337 9.05 -8.92 -12.74
N GLU A 338 10.25 -9.50 -12.72
CA GLU A 338 10.72 -10.40 -13.79
C GLU A 338 11.12 -11.81 -13.30
N PRO A 339 10.19 -12.58 -12.68
CA PRO A 339 10.48 -13.94 -12.24
C PRO A 339 10.71 -14.84 -13.44
N GLY A 340 11.88 -15.50 -13.50
CA GLY A 340 12.20 -16.45 -14.57
C GLY A 340 12.19 -15.84 -15.98
N GLY A 341 12.46 -14.53 -16.12
CA GLY A 341 12.49 -13.83 -17.41
C GLY A 341 11.14 -13.38 -17.96
N ARG A 342 10.03 -13.64 -17.25
CA ARG A 342 8.70 -13.13 -17.62
C ARG A 342 8.44 -11.80 -16.93
N LYS A 343 8.24 -10.72 -17.69
CA LYS A 343 7.88 -9.40 -17.13
C LYS A 343 6.42 -9.34 -16.72
N ILE A 344 6.16 -8.97 -15.48
CA ILE A 344 4.82 -8.87 -14.88
C ILE A 344 4.71 -7.54 -14.15
N ARG A 345 3.57 -6.86 -14.28
CA ARG A 345 3.29 -5.63 -13.54
C ARG A 345 2.36 -5.93 -12.38
N LEU A 346 2.93 -6.31 -11.24
CA LEU A 346 2.16 -6.77 -10.08
C LEU A 346 1.15 -5.75 -9.54
N LEU A 347 1.45 -4.46 -9.70
CA LEU A 347 0.57 -3.37 -9.25
C LEU A 347 -0.36 -2.84 -10.34
N LYS A 348 -0.35 -3.43 -11.54
CA LYS A 348 -1.23 -3.02 -12.64
C LYS A 348 -2.67 -3.24 -12.24
N GLY A 349 -3.46 -2.17 -12.25
CA GLY A 349 -4.90 -2.22 -11.90
C GLY A 349 -5.18 -2.29 -10.39
N ALA A 350 -4.15 -2.40 -9.55
CA ALA A 350 -4.31 -2.36 -8.09
C ALA A 350 -4.88 -1.00 -7.66
N ARG A 351 -5.85 -0.96 -6.76
CA ARG A 351 -6.44 0.27 -6.23
C ARG A 351 -5.78 0.61 -4.89
N LEU A 352 -4.84 1.55 -4.93
CA LEU A 352 -4.07 2.01 -3.79
C LEU A 352 -4.74 3.19 -3.10
N VAL A 353 -4.42 3.40 -1.82
CA VAL A 353 -5.00 4.50 -1.03
C VAL A 353 -3.98 5.61 -0.87
N LEU A 354 -4.40 6.84 -1.17
CA LEU A 354 -3.64 8.05 -0.89
C LEU A 354 -4.05 8.59 0.47
N LEU A 355 -3.07 8.83 1.35
CA LEU A 355 -3.28 9.47 2.64
C LEU A 355 -2.75 10.91 2.65
N ASP A 356 -3.37 11.77 3.46
CA ASP A 356 -2.87 13.11 3.80
C ASP A 356 -1.75 13.05 4.86
N GLU A 357 -1.22 14.22 5.24
CA GLU A 357 -0.19 14.35 6.27
C GLU A 357 -0.65 13.89 7.67
N ARG A 358 -1.96 13.72 7.88
CA ARG A 358 -2.56 13.22 9.13
C ARG A 358 -2.92 11.73 9.05
N SER A 359 -2.45 11.03 8.02
CA SER A 359 -2.77 9.62 7.74
C SER A 359 -4.28 9.36 7.54
N LYS A 360 -5.05 10.36 7.10
CA LYS A 360 -6.45 10.19 6.69
C LYS A 360 -6.53 9.88 5.21
N GLY A 361 -7.46 9.01 4.83
CA GLY A 361 -7.70 8.67 3.42
C GLY A 361 -8.20 9.86 2.63
N VAL A 362 -7.55 10.15 1.50
CA VAL A 362 -7.90 11.23 0.57
C VAL A 362 -8.65 10.68 -0.64
N LEU A 363 -8.06 9.69 -1.31
CA LEU A 363 -8.66 9.01 -2.47
C LEU A 363 -8.10 7.60 -2.66
N ILE A 364 -8.75 6.85 -3.55
CA ILE A 364 -8.35 5.54 -4.03
C ILE A 364 -8.10 5.64 -5.53
N SER A 365 -6.96 5.15 -6.02
CA SER A 365 -6.59 5.15 -7.45
C SER A 365 -5.63 4.04 -7.82
#